data_AF-Q753U1-F1
#
_entry.id   AF-Q753U1-F1
#
_cell.length_a   1.000
_cell.length_b   1.000
_cell.length_c   1.000
_cell.angle_alpha   90.00
_cell.angle_beta   90.00
_cell.angle_gamma   90.00
#
_symmetry.space_group_name_H-M   'P 1'
#
loop_
_entity.id
_entity.type
_entity.pdbx_description
1 polymer ?
#
loop_
_entity_poly.entity_id
_entity_poly.type
_entity_poly.pdbx_seq_one_letter_code
_entity_poly.pdbx_strand_id
1 'polypeptide(L)'
;MAPTFGVTHAMQLKQYQEQVAQQLLENTKHLESLTHPGSKVHFPVDVETFPEPDMRLRVFFFDIDNCLYKRSTKIHDLMQVSIQQYFKHQLCLGDDEARELNHTYYRQYGLAIRGLVKHHQIDALDYNRMVDDALPLQNILQPDPELREMLLRLRTSGKVDKLWLFTNAYKNHGLRCVRLLGIADLFDGITYCDYSKEDLICKPDPLAFDKARRESGLGAYSNAYFVDDSGNNIRTSLELGILNCAHVVEREVDEDLGNSPRGCKIISQITDIPEAFPELFA
;
A
#
# COMPACT_ATOMS: atom_id res chain seq x y z
N MET A 1 7.93 22.78 -26.03
CA MET A 1 9.18 23.54 -25.78
C MET A 1 9.65 23.15 -24.38
N ALA A 2 10.83 22.55 -24.24
CA ALA A 2 11.39 22.31 -22.91
C ALA A 2 11.63 23.66 -22.24
N PRO A 3 11.22 23.88 -20.98
CA PRO A 3 11.48 25.16 -20.32
C PRO A 3 12.99 25.37 -20.20
N THR A 4 13.49 26.52 -20.62
CA THR A 4 14.86 26.93 -20.32
C THR A 4 14.92 27.34 -18.84
N PHE A 5 15.34 26.41 -17.99
CA PHE A 5 15.45 26.65 -16.55
C PHE A 5 16.66 27.53 -16.22
N GLY A 6 16.48 28.48 -15.29
CA GLY A 6 17.56 29.34 -14.81
C GLY A 6 18.54 28.61 -13.87
N VAL A 7 19.77 29.11 -13.77
CA VAL A 7 20.86 28.54 -12.94
C VAL A 7 20.43 28.26 -11.50
N THR A 8 19.59 29.12 -10.91
CA THR A 8 19.05 28.97 -9.55
C THR A 8 18.21 27.70 -9.38
N HIS A 9 17.38 27.36 -10.36
CA HIS A 9 16.52 26.17 -10.29
C HIS A 9 17.35 24.88 -10.39
N ALA A 10 18.35 24.84 -11.27
CA ALA A 10 19.25 23.70 -11.39
C ALA A 10 20.01 23.42 -10.08
N MET A 11 20.43 24.47 -9.37
CA MET A 11 21.06 24.33 -8.05
C MET A 11 20.08 23.78 -6.99
N GLN A 12 18.85 24.27 -6.97
CA GLN A 12 17.81 23.80 -6.04
C GLN A 12 17.43 22.33 -6.30
N LEU A 13 17.26 21.95 -7.56
CA LEU A 13 16.98 20.56 -7.93
C LEU A 13 18.11 19.63 -7.49
N LYS A 14 19.37 20.02 -7.72
CA LYS A 14 20.53 19.24 -7.29
C LYS A 14 20.56 19.05 -5.77
N GLN A 15 20.31 20.12 -5.01
CA GLN A 15 20.26 20.04 -3.55
C GLN A 15 19.13 19.12 -3.06
N TYR A 16 17.95 19.19 -3.67
CA TYR A 16 16.83 18.29 -3.37
C TYR A 16 17.18 16.82 -3.65
N GLN A 17 17.81 16.54 -4.80
CA GLN A 17 18.27 15.19 -5.16
C GLN A 17 19.32 14.65 -4.18
N GLU A 18 20.25 15.49 -3.72
CA GLU A 18 21.26 15.12 -2.71
C GLU A 18 20.61 14.80 -1.35
N GLN A 19 19.62 15.59 -0.93
CA GLN A 19 18.86 15.33 0.30
C GLN A 19 18.11 14.00 0.23
N VAL A 20 17.41 13.73 -0.87
CA VAL A 20 16.72 12.45 -1.09
C VAL A 20 17.72 11.29 -1.06
N ALA A 21 18.86 11.42 -1.75
CA ALA A 21 19.87 10.37 -1.78
C ALA A 21 20.43 10.05 -0.38
N GLN A 22 20.66 11.08 0.45
CA GLN A 22 21.06 10.89 1.84
C GLN A 22 19.97 10.17 2.65
N GLN A 23 18.71 10.60 2.52
CA GLN A 23 17.61 9.98 3.25
C GLN A 23 17.39 8.51 2.86
N LEU A 24 17.52 8.17 1.57
CA LEU A 24 17.45 6.78 1.10
C LEU A 24 18.55 5.91 1.71
N LEU A 25 19.76 6.45 1.87
CA LEU A 25 20.87 5.75 2.52
C LEU A 25 20.58 5.51 4.01
N GLU A 26 20.04 6.51 4.70
CA GLU A 26 19.63 6.39 6.10
C GLU A 26 18.51 5.34 6.27
N ASN A 27 17.50 5.37 5.40
CA ASN A 27 16.40 4.40 5.39
C ASN A 27 16.93 2.97 5.20
N THR A 28 17.84 2.78 4.26
CA THR A 28 18.46 1.47 3.97
C THR A 28 19.24 0.95 5.18
N LYS A 29 20.14 1.78 5.73
CA LYS A 29 20.94 1.42 6.93
C LYS A 29 20.06 1.07 8.11
N HIS A 30 18.99 1.82 8.34
CA HIS A 30 18.05 1.54 9.43
C HIS A 30 17.39 0.17 9.24
N LEU A 31 16.84 -0.12 8.06
CA LEU A 31 16.20 -1.40 7.77
C LEU A 31 17.17 -2.59 7.93
N GLU A 32 18.42 -2.45 7.48
CA GLU A 32 19.46 -3.48 7.63
C GLU A 32 19.85 -3.72 9.10
N SER A 33 19.70 -2.70 9.96
CA SER A 33 20.00 -2.79 11.39
C SER A 33 18.91 -3.49 12.23
N LEU A 34 17.72 -3.74 11.67
CA LEU A 34 16.58 -4.29 12.42
C LEU A 34 16.80 -5.76 12.81
N THR A 35 16.73 -6.06 14.11
CA THR A 35 16.92 -7.41 14.66
C THR A 35 15.69 -8.00 15.36
N HIS A 36 14.59 -7.25 15.47
CA HIS A 36 13.38 -7.71 16.15
C HIS A 36 12.62 -8.79 15.33
N PRO A 37 11.75 -9.59 15.96
CA PRO A 37 10.90 -10.53 15.23
C PRO A 37 10.10 -9.86 14.10
N GLY A 38 9.97 -10.56 12.98
CA GLY A 38 9.28 -10.07 11.78
C GLY A 38 9.93 -8.89 11.07
N SER A 39 11.20 -8.57 11.35
CA SER A 39 11.95 -7.55 10.61
C SER A 39 12.45 -7.99 9.23
N LYS A 40 12.29 -9.28 8.89
CA LYS A 40 12.78 -9.90 7.65
C LYS A 40 11.63 -10.54 6.88
N VAL A 41 11.67 -10.35 5.56
CA VAL A 41 10.73 -10.96 4.61
C VAL A 41 11.17 -12.40 4.35
N HIS A 42 10.23 -13.34 4.38
CA HIS A 42 10.49 -14.77 4.16
C HIS A 42 9.70 -15.38 2.99
N PHE A 43 8.82 -14.59 2.38
CA PHE A 43 8.10 -14.99 1.18
C PHE A 43 8.79 -14.48 -0.10
N PRO A 44 8.63 -15.17 -1.24
CA PRO A 44 9.16 -14.69 -2.51
C PRO A 44 8.41 -13.43 -2.97
N VAL A 45 9.15 -12.50 -3.56
CA VAL A 45 8.63 -11.31 -4.24
C VAL A 45 8.94 -11.47 -5.72
N ASP A 46 8.08 -10.95 -6.60
CA ASP A 46 8.24 -11.03 -8.07
C ASP A 46 8.25 -12.48 -8.60
N VAL A 47 7.22 -13.28 -8.27
CA VAL A 47 7.13 -14.66 -8.76
C VAL A 47 6.93 -14.72 -10.28
N GLU A 48 7.83 -15.41 -10.99
CA GLU A 48 7.77 -15.56 -12.45
C GLU A 48 6.63 -16.48 -12.92
N THR A 49 6.29 -17.47 -12.08
CA THR A 49 5.23 -18.44 -12.34
C THR A 49 4.19 -18.37 -11.23
N PHE A 50 2.94 -18.18 -11.63
CA PHE A 50 1.82 -18.22 -10.68
C PHE A 50 1.48 -19.67 -10.32
N PRO A 51 1.09 -19.92 -9.06
CA PRO A 51 0.58 -21.23 -8.66
C PRO A 51 -0.71 -21.58 -9.42
N GLU A 52 -0.93 -22.86 -9.66
CA GLU A 52 -2.22 -23.34 -10.18
C GLU A 52 -3.36 -22.95 -9.22
N PRO A 53 -4.52 -22.47 -9.73
CA PRO A 53 -5.63 -22.08 -8.87
C PRO A 53 -6.19 -23.26 -8.07
N ASP A 54 -6.25 -23.13 -6.75
CA ASP A 54 -6.85 -24.14 -5.87
C ASP A 54 -8.23 -23.67 -5.38
N MET A 55 -9.27 -24.43 -5.76
CA MET A 55 -10.67 -24.16 -5.45
C MET A 55 -11.02 -24.31 -3.95
N ARG A 56 -10.12 -24.84 -3.13
CA ARG A 56 -10.29 -25.01 -1.67
C ARG A 56 -9.42 -24.07 -0.85
N LEU A 57 -8.42 -23.44 -1.47
CA LEU A 57 -7.51 -22.53 -0.80
C LEU A 57 -8.27 -21.31 -0.25
N ARG A 58 -8.04 -21.00 1.03
CA ARG A 58 -8.56 -19.82 1.71
C ARG A 58 -7.45 -18.81 1.90
N VAL A 59 -7.66 -17.60 1.39
CA VAL A 59 -6.68 -16.52 1.42
C VAL A 59 -7.28 -15.32 2.11
N PHE A 60 -6.55 -14.73 3.05
CA PHE A 60 -6.91 -13.45 3.64
C PHE A 60 -6.01 -12.36 3.05
N PHE A 61 -6.60 -11.44 2.28
CA PHE A 61 -5.93 -10.30 1.69
C PHE A 61 -5.96 -9.09 2.63
N PHE A 62 -4.81 -8.47 2.84
CA PHE A 62 -4.63 -7.30 3.70
C PHE A 62 -4.11 -6.14 2.89
N ASP A 63 -4.85 -5.03 2.89
CA ASP A 63 -4.23 -3.75 2.56
C ASP A 63 -3.18 -3.36 3.62
N ILE A 64 -2.27 -2.45 3.26
CA ILE A 64 -1.15 -2.05 4.11
C ILE A 64 -1.41 -0.67 4.71
N ASP A 65 -1.49 0.34 3.85
CA ASP A 65 -1.52 1.74 4.24
C ASP A 65 -2.85 2.09 4.92
N ASN A 66 -2.81 2.77 6.08
CA ASN A 66 -3.98 3.05 6.93
C ASN A 66 -4.77 1.81 7.43
N CYS A 67 -4.33 0.60 7.08
CA CYS A 67 -4.93 -0.66 7.46
C CYS A 67 -4.06 -1.37 8.51
N LEU A 68 -2.85 -1.83 8.13
CA LEU A 68 -1.90 -2.46 9.07
C LEU A 68 -1.28 -1.46 10.05
N TYR A 69 -1.45 -0.17 9.81
CA TYR A 69 -1.11 0.89 10.74
C TYR A 69 -2.17 1.98 10.65
N LYS A 70 -2.39 2.73 11.73
CA LYS A 70 -3.49 3.70 11.81
C LYS A 70 -3.28 4.90 10.89
N ARG A 71 -4.37 5.45 10.35
CA ARG A 71 -4.34 6.69 9.56
C ARG A 71 -3.82 7.88 10.40
N SER A 72 -4.10 7.89 11.70
CA SER A 72 -3.57 8.88 12.65
C SER A 72 -2.04 8.94 12.78
N THR A 73 -1.30 7.99 12.17
CA THR A 73 0.17 8.07 12.02
C THR A 73 0.64 9.19 11.08
N LYS A 74 -0.27 9.76 10.27
CA LYS A 74 -0.02 10.90 9.37
C LYS A 74 1.08 10.65 8.32
N ILE A 75 1.32 9.39 7.95
CA ILE A 75 2.21 9.06 6.83
C ILE A 75 1.71 9.69 5.53
N HIS A 76 0.38 9.73 5.33
CA HIS A 76 -0.22 10.41 4.19
C HIS A 76 0.11 11.92 4.15
N ASP A 77 0.16 12.60 5.29
CA ASP A 77 0.54 14.03 5.35
C ASP A 77 2.00 14.22 4.91
N LEU A 78 2.91 13.33 5.33
CA LEU A 78 4.29 13.34 4.87
C LEU A 78 4.40 13.05 3.37
N MET A 79 3.61 12.10 2.87
CA MET A 79 3.51 11.79 1.45
C MET A 79 3.10 13.02 0.66
N GLN A 80 2.05 13.73 1.08
CA GLN A 80 1.59 14.95 0.42
C GLN A 80 2.68 16.04 0.34
N VAL A 81 3.43 16.26 1.42
CA VAL A 81 4.56 17.20 1.42
C VAL A 81 5.63 16.75 0.41
N SER A 82 5.97 15.46 0.39
CA SER A 82 6.95 14.89 -0.53
C SER A 82 6.53 15.02 -2.00
N ILE A 83 5.25 14.78 -2.31
CA ILE A 83 4.66 14.98 -3.64
C ILE A 83 4.76 16.44 -4.08
N GLN A 84 4.45 17.38 -3.18
CA GLN A 84 4.58 18.82 -3.47
C GLN A 84 6.03 19.21 -3.77
N GLN A 85 7.00 18.70 -3.01
CA GLN A 85 8.42 18.94 -3.31
C GLN A 85 8.80 18.38 -4.69
N TYR A 86 8.33 17.18 -5.03
CA TYR A 86 8.56 16.58 -6.34
C TYR A 86 8.00 17.46 -7.46
N PHE A 87 6.75 17.91 -7.37
CA PHE A 87 6.14 18.77 -8.38
C PHE A 87 6.85 20.11 -8.52
N LYS A 88 7.22 20.73 -7.41
CA LYS A 88 7.95 22.00 -7.41
C LYS A 88 9.33 21.87 -8.07
N HIS A 89 10.08 20.83 -7.73
CA HIS A 89 11.46 20.69 -8.17
C HIS A 89 11.62 19.99 -9.52
N GLN A 90 10.79 18.99 -9.84
CA GLN A 90 10.93 18.19 -11.07
C GLN A 90 10.00 18.65 -12.19
N LEU A 91 8.79 19.13 -11.86
CA LEU A 91 7.81 19.60 -12.86
C LEU A 91 7.71 21.13 -12.96
N CYS A 92 8.33 21.85 -12.00
CA CYS A 92 8.28 23.30 -11.90
C CYS A 92 6.85 23.86 -11.81
N LEU A 93 5.94 23.11 -11.20
CA LEU A 93 4.58 23.56 -10.93
C LEU A 93 4.53 24.43 -9.68
N GLY A 94 3.62 25.39 -9.66
CA GLY A 94 3.33 26.17 -8.44
C GLY A 94 2.59 25.33 -7.39
N ASP A 95 2.68 25.73 -6.12
CA ASP A 95 2.12 24.96 -4.99
C ASP A 95 0.60 24.68 -5.13
N ASP A 96 -0.18 25.65 -5.64
CA ASP A 96 -1.61 25.47 -5.86
C ASP A 96 -1.93 24.50 -7.01
N GLU A 97 -1.17 24.57 -8.10
CA GLU A 97 -1.32 23.66 -9.24
C GLU A 97 -0.92 22.23 -8.86
N ALA A 98 0.19 22.08 -8.13
CA ALA A 98 0.65 20.84 -7.54
C ALA A 98 -0.43 20.16 -6.66
N ARG A 99 -1.07 20.95 -5.79
CA ARG A 99 -2.13 20.46 -4.88
C ARG A 99 -3.38 20.04 -5.64
N GLU A 100 -3.84 20.85 -6.58
CA GLU A 100 -5.04 20.56 -7.39
C GLU A 100 -4.83 19.30 -8.25
N LEU A 101 -3.64 19.17 -8.85
CA LEU A 101 -3.28 18.02 -9.68
C LEU A 101 -3.25 16.71 -8.87
N ASN A 102 -2.63 16.74 -7.68
CA ASN A 102 -2.58 15.58 -6.79
C ASN A 102 -4.00 15.14 -6.41
N HIS A 103 -4.83 16.08 -5.93
CA HIS A 103 -6.20 15.81 -5.53
C HIS A 103 -7.05 15.27 -6.69
N THR A 104 -6.94 15.89 -7.87
CA THR A 104 -7.66 15.46 -9.08
C THR A 104 -7.30 14.03 -9.46
N TYR A 105 -6.02 13.70 -9.51
CA TYR A 105 -5.58 12.37 -9.92
C TYR A 105 -5.85 11.31 -8.86
N TYR A 106 -5.73 11.64 -7.58
CA TYR A 106 -6.13 10.75 -6.51
C TYR A 106 -7.61 10.39 -6.61
N ARG A 107 -8.49 11.40 -6.74
CA ARG A 107 -9.93 11.19 -6.86
C ARG A 107 -10.33 10.45 -8.14
N GLN A 108 -9.69 10.76 -9.26
CA GLN A 108 -10.05 10.17 -10.56
C GLN A 108 -9.52 8.74 -10.73
N TYR A 109 -8.33 8.43 -10.20
CA TYR A 109 -7.63 7.19 -10.50
C TYR A 109 -7.42 6.28 -9.28
N GLY A 110 -7.77 6.73 -8.06
CA GLY A 110 -7.49 6.04 -6.80
C GLY A 110 -6.01 6.06 -6.39
N LEU A 111 -5.15 6.61 -7.24
CA LEU A 111 -3.71 6.68 -7.06
C LEU A 111 -3.15 7.82 -7.93
N ALA A 112 -2.62 8.87 -7.31
CA ALA A 112 -2.22 10.09 -8.03
C ALA A 112 -1.15 9.84 -9.12
N ILE A 113 -0.21 8.90 -8.87
CA ILE A 113 0.85 8.57 -9.84
C ILE A 113 0.31 8.02 -11.16
N ARG A 114 -0.87 7.39 -11.17
CA ARG A 114 -1.49 6.91 -12.42
C ARG A 114 -1.87 8.06 -13.35
N GLY A 115 -2.37 9.17 -12.81
CA GLY A 115 -2.63 10.37 -13.61
C GLY A 115 -1.34 11.04 -14.10
N LEU A 116 -0.32 11.07 -13.24
CA LEU A 116 0.98 11.63 -13.58
C LEU A 116 1.69 10.89 -14.71
N VAL A 117 1.74 9.56 -14.66
CA VAL A 117 2.33 8.74 -15.73
C VAL A 117 1.57 8.98 -17.03
N LYS A 118 0.24 8.94 -16.97
CA LYS A 118 -0.63 9.02 -18.16
C LYS A 118 -0.60 10.38 -18.86
N HIS A 119 -0.56 11.47 -18.09
CA HIS A 119 -0.75 12.83 -18.64
C HIS A 119 0.51 13.68 -18.62
N HIS A 120 1.50 13.35 -17.79
CA HIS A 120 2.72 14.15 -17.61
C HIS A 120 4.02 13.39 -17.96
N GLN A 121 3.93 12.15 -18.44
CA GLN A 121 5.08 11.32 -18.86
C GLN A 121 6.15 11.20 -17.78
N ILE A 122 5.73 11.14 -16.52
CA ILE A 122 6.62 10.98 -15.38
C ILE A 122 7.07 9.53 -15.28
N ASP A 123 8.36 9.32 -15.02
CA ASP A 123 8.88 8.00 -14.64
C ASP A 123 8.37 7.65 -13.23
N ALA A 124 7.47 6.67 -13.15
CA ALA A 124 6.87 6.24 -11.89
C ALA A 124 7.90 5.69 -10.89
N LEU A 125 9.00 5.09 -11.35
CA LEU A 125 10.05 4.61 -10.47
C LEU A 125 10.90 5.76 -9.92
N ASP A 126 11.20 6.79 -10.72
CA ASP A 126 11.86 7.99 -10.18
C ASP A 126 10.95 8.74 -9.21
N TYR A 127 9.66 8.88 -9.53
CA TYR A 127 8.67 9.43 -8.60
C TYR A 127 8.65 8.64 -7.29
N ASN A 128 8.54 7.31 -7.34
CA ASN A 128 8.54 6.47 -6.14
C ASN A 128 9.83 6.64 -5.32
N ARG A 129 10.98 6.66 -6.00
CA ARG A 129 12.28 6.85 -5.35
C ARG A 129 12.37 8.19 -4.63
N MET A 130 11.87 9.25 -5.26
CA MET A 130 11.96 10.62 -4.78
C MET A 130 10.89 10.97 -3.74
N VAL A 131 9.75 10.27 -3.78
CA VAL A 131 8.59 10.58 -2.95
C VAL A 131 8.44 9.56 -1.81
N ASP A 132 8.19 8.30 -2.15
CA ASP A 132 7.78 7.25 -1.21
C ASP A 132 8.99 6.59 -0.52
N ASP A 133 9.96 6.09 -1.31
CA ASP A 133 11.17 5.46 -0.78
C ASP A 133 11.97 6.42 0.12
N ALA A 134 11.86 7.73 -0.15
CA ALA A 134 12.51 8.80 0.60
C ALA A 134 11.87 9.08 1.96
N LEU A 135 10.63 8.66 2.23
CA LEU A 135 9.98 8.93 3.51
C LEU A 135 10.72 8.25 4.67
N PRO A 136 11.00 8.94 5.80
CA PRO A 136 11.67 8.34 6.95
C PRO A 136 10.67 7.57 7.84
N LEU A 137 10.04 6.52 7.28
CA LEU A 137 8.96 5.76 7.92
C LEU A 137 9.35 5.18 9.28
N GLN A 138 10.63 4.88 9.50
CA GLN A 138 11.16 4.41 10.77
C GLN A 138 10.97 5.37 11.96
N ASN A 139 10.69 6.64 11.68
CA ASN A 139 10.39 7.62 12.74
C ASN A 139 8.93 7.53 13.21
N ILE A 140 8.09 6.75 12.51
CA ILE A 140 6.65 6.66 12.73
C ILE A 140 6.24 5.22 12.99
N LEU A 141 6.60 4.31 12.09
CA LEU A 141 6.30 2.89 12.20
C LEU A 141 7.30 2.24 13.14
N GLN A 142 6.77 1.64 14.20
CA GLN A 142 7.51 0.86 15.18
C GLN A 142 6.92 -0.56 15.23
N PRO A 143 7.65 -1.55 15.78
CA PRO A 143 7.10 -2.87 15.99
C PRO A 143 5.78 -2.81 16.75
N ASP A 144 4.77 -3.55 16.27
CA ASP A 144 3.45 -3.62 16.88
C ASP A 144 3.19 -5.05 17.40
N PRO A 145 3.45 -5.31 18.70
CA PRO A 145 3.27 -6.63 19.29
C PRO A 145 1.81 -7.13 19.27
N GLU A 146 0.84 -6.22 19.40
CA GLU A 146 -0.59 -6.58 19.42
C GLU A 146 -1.04 -7.04 18.03
N LEU A 147 -0.70 -6.28 16.99
CA LEU A 147 -0.93 -6.67 15.60
C LEU A 147 -0.23 -8.00 15.27
N ARG A 148 1.04 -8.14 15.69
CA ARG A 148 1.80 -9.38 15.47
C ARG A 148 1.12 -10.57 16.12
N GLU A 149 0.69 -10.45 17.38
CA GLU A 149 0.01 -11.53 18.10
C GLU A 149 -1.31 -11.92 17.43
N MET A 150 -2.12 -10.94 17.02
CA MET A 150 -3.37 -11.19 16.28
C MET A 150 -3.11 -11.95 14.98
N LEU A 151 -2.16 -11.50 14.16
CA LEU A 151 -1.81 -12.17 12.90
C LEU A 151 -1.24 -13.57 13.12
N LEU A 152 -0.45 -13.78 14.18
CA LEU A 152 0.05 -15.11 14.57
C LEU A 152 -1.10 -16.07 14.93
N ARG A 153 -2.08 -15.61 15.72
CA ARG A 153 -3.27 -16.41 16.06
C ARG A 153 -4.05 -16.79 14.82
N LEU A 154 -4.25 -15.83 13.90
CA LEU A 154 -4.90 -16.10 12.62
C LEU A 154 -4.14 -17.14 11.79
N ARG A 155 -2.82 -16.99 11.66
CA ARG A 155 -1.96 -17.89 10.89
C ARG A 155 -1.94 -19.32 11.46
N THR A 156 -2.07 -19.47 12.77
CA THR A 156 -1.99 -20.76 13.48
C THR A 156 -3.33 -21.44 13.69
N SER A 157 -4.46 -20.79 13.37
CA SER A 157 -5.80 -21.35 13.60
C SER A 157 -6.17 -22.50 12.65
N GLY A 158 -5.45 -22.64 11.52
CA GLY A 158 -5.80 -23.59 10.45
C GLY A 158 -7.09 -23.21 9.71
N LYS A 159 -7.62 -22.00 9.90
CA LYS A 159 -8.83 -21.49 9.22
C LYS A 159 -8.52 -20.68 7.97
N VAL A 160 -7.29 -20.21 7.82
CA VAL A 160 -6.78 -19.51 6.64
C VAL A 160 -5.49 -20.18 6.22
N ASP A 161 -5.32 -20.41 4.92
CA ASP A 161 -4.17 -21.13 4.39
C ASP A 161 -3.03 -20.17 4.00
N LYS A 162 -3.38 -18.93 3.60
CA LYS A 162 -2.41 -17.85 3.31
C LYS A 162 -2.86 -16.49 3.83
N LEU A 163 -1.92 -15.75 4.42
CA LEU A 163 -2.05 -14.30 4.64
C LEU A 163 -1.33 -13.58 3.50
N TRP A 164 -2.01 -12.69 2.79
CA TRP A 164 -1.49 -12.09 1.56
C TRP A 164 -1.58 -10.58 1.60
N LEU A 165 -0.47 -9.89 1.36
CA LEU A 165 -0.47 -8.43 1.27
C LEU A 165 -1.05 -8.01 -0.09
N PHE A 166 -1.93 -7.02 -0.11
CA PHE A 166 -2.54 -6.50 -1.33
C PHE A 166 -2.65 -4.97 -1.29
N THR A 167 -1.65 -4.28 -1.85
CA THR A 167 -1.46 -2.82 -1.75
C THR A 167 -1.44 -2.13 -3.11
N ASN A 168 -1.85 -0.86 -3.13
CA ASN A 168 -1.66 0.05 -4.27
C ASN A 168 -0.26 0.67 -4.34
N ALA A 169 0.54 0.58 -3.27
CA ALA A 169 1.91 1.07 -3.26
C ALA A 169 2.85 0.18 -4.08
N TYR A 170 4.08 0.66 -4.32
CA TYR A 170 5.14 -0.18 -4.90
C TYR A 170 5.70 -1.15 -3.85
N LYS A 171 6.33 -2.23 -4.32
CA LYS A 171 6.84 -3.29 -3.43
C LYS A 171 7.79 -2.79 -2.34
N ASN A 172 8.67 -1.84 -2.66
CA ASN A 172 9.65 -1.32 -1.69
C ASN A 172 8.94 -0.77 -0.44
N HIS A 173 7.92 0.06 -0.63
CA HIS A 173 7.12 0.64 0.46
C HIS A 173 6.41 -0.44 1.28
N GLY A 174 5.65 -1.32 0.62
CA GLY A 174 4.91 -2.39 1.30
C GLY A 174 5.82 -3.28 2.16
N LEU A 175 6.99 -3.67 1.61
CA LEU A 175 7.98 -4.47 2.33
C LEU A 175 8.63 -3.69 3.48
N ARG A 176 8.88 -2.39 3.33
CA ARG A 176 9.38 -1.53 4.41
C ARG A 176 8.39 -1.46 5.58
N CYS A 177 7.12 -1.23 5.30
CA CYS A 177 6.06 -1.13 6.31
C CYS A 177 5.99 -2.39 7.16
N VAL A 178 5.87 -3.58 6.53
CA VAL A 178 5.74 -4.83 7.29
C VAL A 178 7.01 -5.20 8.06
N ARG A 179 8.20 -4.80 7.57
CA ARG A 179 9.46 -4.99 8.31
C ARG A 179 9.55 -4.08 9.53
N LEU A 180 9.17 -2.81 9.41
CA LEU A 180 9.17 -1.85 10.53
C LEU A 180 8.14 -2.23 11.60
N LEU A 181 6.94 -2.66 11.17
CA LEU A 181 5.89 -3.16 12.07
C LEU A 181 6.23 -4.51 12.73
N GLY A 182 7.26 -5.22 12.25
CA GLY A 182 7.67 -6.51 12.81
C GLY A 182 6.70 -7.64 12.49
N ILE A 183 6.15 -7.66 11.28
CA ILE A 183 5.14 -8.65 10.82
C ILE A 183 5.48 -9.26 9.44
N ALA A 184 6.67 -8.98 8.90
CA ALA A 184 7.04 -9.39 7.53
C ALA A 184 7.12 -10.92 7.33
N ASP A 185 7.33 -11.69 8.40
CA ASP A 185 7.40 -13.15 8.40
C ASP A 185 6.04 -13.85 8.50
N LEU A 186 4.95 -13.09 8.67
CA LEU A 186 3.61 -13.64 8.88
C LEU A 186 2.80 -13.79 7.58
N PHE A 187 3.28 -13.20 6.49
CA PHE A 187 2.63 -13.23 5.18
C PHE A 187 3.29 -14.25 4.25
N ASP A 188 2.51 -14.75 3.30
CA ASP A 188 2.93 -15.76 2.31
C ASP A 188 3.23 -15.14 0.93
N GLY A 189 2.95 -13.86 0.76
CA GLY A 189 3.20 -13.13 -0.47
C GLY A 189 2.68 -11.69 -0.46
N ILE A 190 2.97 -10.99 -1.55
CA ILE A 190 2.53 -9.61 -1.78
C ILE A 190 2.08 -9.43 -3.22
N THR A 191 0.91 -8.82 -3.38
CA THR A 191 0.44 -8.20 -4.61
C THR A 191 0.51 -6.69 -4.45
N TYR A 192 1.29 -6.05 -5.30
CA TYR A 192 1.53 -4.61 -5.29
C TYR A 192 1.24 -4.00 -6.67
N CYS A 193 1.13 -2.68 -6.75
CA CYS A 193 1.01 -1.95 -8.02
C CYS A 193 2.39 -1.81 -8.67
N ASP A 194 2.59 -2.40 -9.85
CA ASP A 194 3.91 -2.42 -10.49
C ASP A 194 4.20 -1.13 -11.25
N TYR A 195 4.92 -0.22 -10.58
CA TYR A 195 5.33 1.06 -11.15
C TYR A 195 6.38 0.95 -12.26
N SER A 196 6.91 -0.25 -12.55
CA SER A 196 7.75 -0.45 -13.73
C SER A 196 6.95 -0.58 -15.04
N LYS A 197 5.61 -0.64 -14.96
CA LYS A 197 4.70 -0.74 -16.11
C LYS A 197 4.08 0.62 -16.43
N GLU A 198 3.78 0.84 -17.70
CA GLU A 198 3.05 2.04 -18.15
C GLU A 198 1.60 2.02 -17.67
N ASP A 199 0.92 0.89 -17.86
CA ASP A 199 -0.45 0.68 -17.39
C ASP A 199 -0.46 0.20 -15.93
N LEU A 200 -0.55 1.16 -15.02
CA LEU A 200 -0.68 0.88 -13.59
C LEU A 200 -2.02 0.22 -13.27
N ILE A 201 -1.96 -1.04 -12.84
CA ILE A 201 -3.10 -1.82 -12.34
C ILE A 201 -3.12 -1.72 -10.81
N CYS A 202 -4.13 -1.02 -10.29
CA CYS A 202 -4.30 -0.79 -8.85
C CYS A 202 -5.78 -0.91 -8.45
N LYS A 203 -6.05 -1.20 -7.18
CA LYS A 203 -7.40 -1.14 -6.62
C LYS A 203 -7.99 0.28 -6.81
N PRO A 204 -9.29 0.45 -7.08
CA PRO A 204 -10.35 -0.56 -7.07
C PRO A 204 -10.55 -1.28 -8.43
N ASP A 205 -9.60 -1.26 -9.35
CA ASP A 205 -9.75 -1.95 -10.64
C ASP A 205 -9.89 -3.48 -10.44
N PRO A 206 -10.92 -4.14 -11.01
CA PRO A 206 -11.07 -5.59 -10.95
C PRO A 206 -9.84 -6.38 -11.43
N LEU A 207 -9.04 -5.82 -12.34
CA LEU A 207 -7.78 -6.43 -12.78
C LEU A 207 -6.75 -6.56 -11.64
N ALA A 208 -6.77 -5.65 -10.66
CA ALA A 208 -5.90 -5.74 -9.49
C ALA A 208 -6.30 -6.92 -8.59
N PHE A 209 -7.61 -7.15 -8.41
CA PHE A 209 -8.12 -8.30 -7.65
C PHE A 209 -7.81 -9.62 -8.36
N ASP A 210 -7.95 -9.66 -9.68
CA ASP A 210 -7.60 -10.88 -10.43
C ASP A 210 -6.09 -11.14 -10.44
N LYS A 211 -5.25 -10.08 -10.45
CA LYS A 211 -3.80 -10.21 -10.20
C LYS A 211 -3.54 -10.84 -8.83
N ALA A 212 -4.14 -10.33 -7.76
CA ALA A 212 -3.98 -10.87 -6.41
C ALA A 212 -4.48 -12.31 -6.27
N ARG A 213 -5.60 -12.64 -6.93
CA ARG A 213 -6.13 -14.01 -7.01
C ARG A 213 -5.14 -14.96 -7.67
N ARG A 214 -4.58 -14.61 -8.83
CA ARG A 214 -3.59 -15.43 -9.55
C ARG A 214 -2.29 -15.59 -8.77
N GLU A 215 -1.74 -14.49 -8.25
CA GLU A 215 -0.47 -14.50 -7.50
C GLU A 215 -0.57 -15.34 -6.21
N SER A 216 -1.70 -15.26 -5.51
CA SER A 216 -1.95 -16.06 -4.29
C SER A 216 -2.31 -17.53 -4.55
N GLY A 217 -2.76 -17.87 -5.77
CA GLY A 217 -3.26 -19.21 -6.13
C GLY A 217 -4.71 -19.45 -5.72
N LEU A 218 -5.45 -18.41 -5.39
CA LEU A 218 -6.86 -18.51 -5.03
C LEU A 218 -7.71 -19.00 -6.22
N GLY A 219 -8.42 -20.12 -6.05
CA GLY A 219 -9.31 -20.66 -7.07
C GLY A 219 -10.66 -19.96 -7.18
N ALA A 220 -11.25 -19.55 -6.05
CA ALA A 220 -12.58 -18.95 -6.00
C ALA A 220 -12.66 -17.78 -4.99
N TYR A 221 -13.23 -16.64 -5.41
CA TYR A 221 -13.39 -15.46 -4.56
C TYR A 221 -14.23 -15.71 -3.29
N SER A 222 -15.13 -16.71 -3.31
CA SER A 222 -15.91 -17.10 -2.14
C SER A 222 -15.06 -17.62 -0.97
N ASN A 223 -13.82 -18.03 -1.22
CA ASN A 223 -12.88 -18.48 -0.18
C ASN A 223 -11.92 -17.36 0.28
N ALA A 224 -12.08 -16.15 -0.23
CA ALA A 224 -11.27 -15.01 0.18
C ALA A 224 -11.89 -14.26 1.36
N TYR A 225 -11.00 -13.69 2.16
CA TYR A 225 -11.26 -12.63 3.11
C TYR A 225 -10.50 -11.37 2.67
N PHE A 226 -11.03 -10.19 2.95
CA PHE A 226 -10.39 -8.93 2.54
C PHE A 226 -10.58 -7.82 3.58
N VAL A 227 -9.50 -7.11 3.90
CA VAL A 227 -9.54 -5.94 4.77
C VAL A 227 -8.81 -4.76 4.12
N ASP A 228 -9.46 -3.60 4.11
CA ASP A 228 -9.01 -2.39 3.42
C ASP A 228 -9.66 -1.14 4.06
N ASP A 229 -9.01 0.02 3.99
CA ASP A 229 -9.54 1.30 4.49
C ASP A 229 -10.37 2.06 3.43
N SER A 230 -10.40 1.59 2.18
CA SER A 230 -11.19 2.19 1.11
C SER A 230 -12.50 1.46 0.85
N GLY A 231 -13.62 2.18 1.04
CA GLY A 231 -14.95 1.68 0.72
C GLY A 231 -15.13 1.32 -0.76
N ASN A 232 -14.41 1.98 -1.68
CA ASN A 232 -14.40 1.65 -3.12
C ASN A 232 -13.72 0.29 -3.39
N ASN A 233 -12.61 0.00 -2.69
CA ASN A 233 -11.94 -1.29 -2.77
C ASN A 233 -12.85 -2.40 -2.21
N ILE A 234 -13.48 -2.16 -1.06
CA ILE A 234 -14.44 -3.07 -0.44
C ILE A 234 -15.62 -3.35 -1.38
N ARG A 235 -16.16 -2.32 -2.05
CA ARG A 235 -17.27 -2.47 -3.01
C ARG A 235 -16.91 -3.42 -4.14
N THR A 236 -15.74 -3.21 -4.75
CA THR A 236 -15.26 -4.06 -5.83
C THR A 236 -15.07 -5.50 -5.36
N SER A 237 -14.53 -5.69 -4.15
CA SER A 237 -14.37 -7.03 -3.58
C SER A 237 -15.71 -7.78 -3.46
N LEU A 238 -16.77 -7.09 -3.01
CA LEU A 238 -18.12 -7.64 -2.90
C LEU A 238 -18.72 -7.97 -4.26
N GLU A 239 -18.56 -7.07 -5.24
CA GLU A 239 -19.03 -7.27 -6.62
C GLU A 239 -18.37 -8.48 -7.30
N LEU A 240 -17.11 -8.77 -6.95
CA LEU A 240 -16.36 -9.94 -7.43
C LEU A 240 -16.67 -11.23 -6.65
N GLY A 241 -17.44 -11.16 -5.55
CA GLY A 241 -17.85 -12.32 -4.75
C GLY A 241 -16.98 -12.62 -3.53
N ILE A 242 -16.10 -11.70 -3.12
CA ILE A 242 -15.42 -11.75 -1.81
C ILE A 242 -16.40 -11.23 -0.76
N LEU A 243 -17.22 -12.14 -0.22
CA LEU A 243 -18.30 -11.77 0.72
C LEU A 243 -17.81 -11.50 2.15
N ASN A 244 -16.62 -11.97 2.51
CA ASN A 244 -16.04 -11.78 3.84
C ASN A 244 -15.08 -10.59 3.84
N CYS A 245 -15.61 -9.37 3.84
CA CYS A 245 -14.80 -8.15 3.85
C CYS A 245 -15.02 -7.29 5.10
N ALA A 246 -13.97 -6.62 5.55
CA ALA A 246 -14.00 -5.66 6.65
C ALA A 246 -13.42 -4.31 6.19
N HIS A 247 -14.18 -3.24 6.38
CA HIS A 247 -13.77 -1.88 6.11
C HIS A 247 -13.19 -1.24 7.38
N VAL A 248 -11.94 -0.79 7.32
CA VAL A 248 -11.27 -0.10 8.45
C VAL A 248 -11.66 1.37 8.45
N VAL A 249 -12.35 1.83 9.50
CA VAL A 249 -12.81 3.21 9.66
C VAL A 249 -12.39 3.74 11.04
N GLU A 250 -11.25 4.43 11.12
CA GLU A 250 -10.67 4.86 12.40
C GLU A 250 -11.54 5.90 13.14
N ARG A 251 -12.04 6.92 12.43
CA ARG A 251 -12.88 7.98 13.00
C ARG A 251 -14.09 8.26 12.12
N GLU A 252 -13.80 8.61 10.88
CA GLU A 252 -14.78 8.97 9.86
C GLU A 252 -14.35 8.35 8.54
N VAL A 253 -15.33 8.13 7.67
CA VAL A 253 -15.11 7.66 6.31
C VAL A 253 -14.41 8.77 5.54
N ASP A 254 -13.39 8.41 4.77
CA ASP A 254 -12.84 9.29 3.76
C ASP A 254 -13.79 9.32 2.54
N GLU A 255 -14.43 10.45 2.31
CA GLU A 255 -15.41 10.60 1.22
C GLU A 255 -14.80 10.32 -0.16
N ASP A 256 -13.49 10.59 -0.36
CA ASP A 256 -12.79 10.33 -1.62
C ASP A 256 -12.50 8.83 -1.80
N LEU A 257 -12.35 8.07 -0.71
CA LEU A 257 -12.19 6.61 -0.73
C LEU A 257 -13.51 5.84 -0.73
N GLY A 258 -14.63 6.54 -0.60
CA GLY A 258 -15.98 6.02 -0.71
C GLY A 258 -16.56 5.44 0.59
N ASN A 259 -17.89 5.48 0.68
CA ASN A 259 -18.63 4.98 1.84
C ASN A 259 -18.57 3.46 2.01
N SER A 260 -18.71 3.00 3.27
CA SER A 260 -18.88 1.59 3.65
C SER A 260 -20.02 0.93 2.86
N PRO A 261 -19.72 -0.02 1.97
CA PRO A 261 -20.74 -0.73 1.21
C PRO A 261 -21.61 -1.60 2.11
N ARG A 262 -22.89 -1.81 1.73
CA ARG A 262 -23.75 -2.76 2.45
C ARG A 262 -23.18 -4.18 2.30
N GLY A 263 -23.13 -4.92 3.40
CA GLY A 263 -22.67 -6.30 3.43
C GLY A 263 -21.23 -6.49 3.89
N CYS A 264 -20.43 -5.41 4.02
CA CYS A 264 -19.13 -5.50 4.69
C CYS A 264 -19.29 -5.35 6.21
N LYS A 265 -18.30 -5.86 6.94
CA LYS A 265 -18.10 -5.55 8.36
C LYS A 265 -17.38 -4.20 8.46
N ILE A 266 -17.52 -3.52 9.59
CA ILE A 266 -16.82 -2.25 9.87
C ILE A 266 -16.04 -2.45 11.16
N ILE A 267 -14.76 -2.11 11.13
CA ILE A 267 -13.85 -2.17 12.27
C ILE A 267 -13.13 -0.84 12.41
N SER A 268 -12.71 -0.50 13.63
CA SER A 268 -12.04 0.78 13.88
C SER A 268 -10.53 0.70 13.68
N GLN A 269 -9.98 -0.49 13.86
CA GLN A 269 -8.56 -0.79 13.70
C GLN A 269 -8.39 -2.26 13.31
N ILE A 270 -7.25 -2.60 12.73
CA ILE A 270 -6.97 -3.95 12.23
C ILE A 270 -7.00 -5.04 13.32
N THR A 271 -6.69 -4.69 14.57
CA THR A 271 -6.72 -5.66 15.69
C THR A 271 -8.13 -6.05 16.12
N ASP A 272 -9.18 -5.40 15.58
CA ASP A 272 -10.59 -5.76 15.79
C ASP A 272 -11.06 -6.90 14.84
N ILE A 273 -10.18 -7.39 13.94
CA ILE A 273 -10.49 -8.52 13.03
C ILE A 273 -11.06 -9.76 13.74
N PRO A 274 -10.61 -10.16 14.95
CA PRO A 274 -11.23 -11.27 15.69
C PRO A 274 -12.70 -11.03 16.07
N GLU A 275 -13.14 -9.77 16.22
CA GLU A 275 -14.55 -9.44 16.47
C GLU A 275 -15.36 -9.50 15.18
N ALA A 276 -14.75 -9.08 14.06
CA ALA A 276 -15.35 -9.16 12.75
C ALA A 276 -15.51 -10.63 12.30
N PHE A 277 -14.49 -11.46 12.47
CA PHE A 277 -14.44 -12.84 11.97
C PHE A 277 -14.06 -13.83 13.09
N PRO A 278 -14.87 -13.96 14.15
CA PRO A 278 -14.54 -14.80 15.30
C PRO A 278 -14.30 -16.27 14.93
N GLU A 279 -14.95 -16.75 13.87
CA GLU A 279 -14.79 -18.11 13.36
C GLU A 279 -13.37 -18.43 12.86
N LEU A 280 -12.56 -17.42 12.55
CA LEU A 280 -11.17 -17.58 12.12
C LEU A 280 -10.19 -17.73 13.28
N PHE A 281 -10.63 -17.45 14.51
CA PHE A 281 -9.80 -17.43 15.73
C PHE A 281 -10.26 -18.43 16.80
N ALA A 282 -11.31 -19.21 16.50
CA ALA A 282 -11.91 -20.22 17.37
C ALA A 282 -11.25 -21.59 17.25
#